data_AF-A0A495ZN26-F1
#
_entry.id   AF-A0A495ZN26-F1
#
_cell.length_a   1.000
_cell.length_b   1.000
_cell.length_c   1.000
_cell.angle_alpha   90.00
_cell.angle_beta   90.00
_cell.angle_gamma   90.00
#
_symmetry.space_group_name_H-M   'P 1'
#
loop_
_entity.id
_entity.type
_entity.pdbx_description
1 polymer ?
#
loop_
_entity_poly.entity_id
_entity_poly.type
_entity_poly.pdbx_seq_one_letter_code
_entity_poly.pdbx_strand_id
1 'polypeptide(L)'
;MNHQKIQEELSAYLDNELTPSRHKQIEAHLHSCDECSDMLSAFQENRQMIANIAHPVPSTLKDGVMAKIHTQFQDELSAYLDNELAPATRDRIEAHLHSCDECSDMLAAFRQNRERIKTLEHPASASLENAVMAKIRQQVAQTRKEEAPTRPGWIPDIGRWMPDLGRWFLRPVTAGATGLLTLVLILGALYFYPTGSQYEETLDLYFGLYTEQLEDNPLKSNVVKSIDSTPIVYTVDDDELFLDLYLENVGD
;
A
#
# COMPACT_ATOMS: atom_id res chain seq x y z
N MET A 1 17.14 5.96 45.26
CA MET A 1 16.39 5.35 44.15
C MET A 1 15.63 4.14 44.67
N ASN A 2 14.45 3.84 44.14
CA ASN A 2 13.73 2.62 44.54
C ASN A 2 14.35 1.42 43.81
N HIS A 3 14.94 0.53 44.58
CA HIS A 3 15.60 -0.69 44.12
C HIS A 3 14.70 -1.56 43.23
N GLN A 4 13.43 -1.73 43.61
CA GLN A 4 12.45 -2.52 42.85
C GLN A 4 12.24 -1.97 41.42
N LYS A 5 12.16 -0.64 41.30
CA LYS A 5 11.98 0.01 40.00
C LYS A 5 13.19 -0.19 39.07
N ILE A 6 14.39 -0.39 39.62
CA ILE A 6 15.57 -0.65 38.80
C ILE A 6 15.54 -2.07 38.27
N GLN A 7 15.18 -3.05 39.10
CA GLN A 7 15.05 -4.45 38.67
C GLN A 7 14.07 -4.60 37.50
N GLU A 8 12.93 -3.92 37.55
CA GLU A 8 11.91 -3.92 36.47
C GLU A 8 12.43 -3.32 35.15
N GLU A 9 13.41 -2.41 35.21
CA GLU A 9 13.95 -1.70 34.06
C GLU A 9 15.26 -2.30 33.51
N LEU A 10 15.82 -3.35 34.14
CA LEU A 10 17.07 -3.97 33.69
C LEU A 10 16.97 -4.61 32.30
N SER A 11 15.81 -5.14 31.92
CA SER A 11 15.60 -5.69 30.56
C SER A 11 15.67 -4.57 29.51
N ALA A 12 14.89 -3.51 29.71
CA ALA A 12 14.89 -2.34 28.82
C ALA A 12 16.28 -1.65 28.76
N TYR A 13 17.04 -1.70 29.86
CA TYR A 13 18.43 -1.26 29.90
C TYR A 13 19.32 -2.10 28.95
N LEU A 14 19.21 -3.44 28.99
CA LEU A 14 19.99 -4.34 28.13
C LEU A 14 19.65 -4.23 26.63
N ASP A 15 18.41 -3.85 26.33
CA ASP A 15 17.90 -3.69 24.97
C ASP A 15 18.07 -2.25 24.44
N ASN A 16 18.67 -1.35 25.23
CA ASN A 16 18.85 0.08 24.93
C ASN A 16 17.54 0.84 24.66
N GLU A 17 16.44 0.41 25.25
CA GLU A 17 15.11 1.04 25.08
C GLU A 17 14.89 2.22 26.04
N LEU A 18 15.83 2.47 26.94
CA LEU A 18 15.74 3.55 27.92
C LEU A 18 16.26 4.88 27.38
N THR A 19 15.67 5.97 27.86
CA THR A 19 16.20 7.32 27.58
C THR A 19 17.64 7.47 28.14
N PRO A 20 18.50 8.31 27.52
CA PRO A 20 19.89 8.47 27.95
C PRO A 20 20.04 8.93 29.42
N SER A 21 19.10 9.75 29.91
CA SER A 21 19.08 10.17 31.32
C SER A 21 18.78 9.01 32.25
N ARG A 22 17.86 8.13 31.87
CA ARG A 22 17.48 6.97 32.68
C ARG A 22 18.59 5.91 32.70
N HIS A 23 19.23 5.69 31.56
CA HIS A 23 20.39 4.79 31.46
C HIS A 23 21.49 5.18 32.44
N LYS A 24 21.87 6.47 32.48
CA LYS A 24 22.88 6.98 33.44
C LYS A 24 22.48 6.81 34.90
N GLN A 25 21.19 6.95 35.22
CA GLN A 25 20.70 6.74 36.59
C GLN A 25 20.85 5.28 37.00
N ILE A 26 20.44 4.34 36.14
CA ILE A 26 20.58 2.90 36.40
C ILE A 26 22.06 2.53 36.53
N GLU A 27 22.93 3.01 35.63
CA GLU A 27 24.37 2.79 35.68
C GLU A 27 25.00 3.26 37.01
N ALA A 28 24.64 4.47 37.47
CA ALA A 28 25.07 4.97 38.77
C ALA A 28 24.58 4.10 39.94
N HIS A 29 23.38 3.52 39.83
CA HIS A 29 22.85 2.62 40.85
C HIS A 29 23.56 1.26 40.86
N LEU A 30 23.82 0.68 39.69
CA LEU A 30 24.54 -0.59 39.52
C LEU A 30 25.94 -0.54 40.15
N HIS A 31 26.62 0.61 40.07
CA HIS A 31 27.90 0.82 40.76
C HIS A 31 27.82 0.81 42.29
N SER A 32 26.63 0.96 42.87
CA SER A 32 26.42 1.10 44.31
C SER A 32 25.56 0.00 44.93
N CYS A 33 25.08 -0.96 44.12
CA CYS A 33 24.13 -1.98 44.54
C CYS A 33 24.49 -3.34 43.93
N ASP A 34 25.11 -4.19 44.75
CA ASP A 34 25.60 -5.50 44.35
C ASP A 34 24.46 -6.42 43.86
N GLU A 35 23.31 -6.43 44.54
CA GLU A 35 22.14 -7.24 44.14
C GLU A 35 21.63 -6.93 42.72
N CYS A 36 21.57 -5.65 42.35
CA CYS A 36 21.17 -5.24 40.99
C CYS A 36 22.24 -5.57 39.96
N SER A 37 23.52 -5.48 40.34
CA SER A 37 24.64 -5.87 39.48
C SER A 37 24.67 -7.37 39.22
N ASP A 38 24.38 -8.19 40.24
CA ASP A 38 24.29 -9.65 40.11
C ASP A 38 23.10 -10.04 39.23
N MET A 39 21.93 -9.39 39.40
CA MET A 39 20.76 -9.63 38.55
C MET A 39 21.03 -9.27 37.09
N LEU A 40 21.70 -8.15 36.83
CA LEU A 40 22.12 -7.77 35.47
C LEU A 40 23.06 -8.80 34.87
N SER A 41 24.02 -9.31 35.67
CA SER A 41 24.97 -10.33 35.22
C SER A 41 24.26 -11.63 34.84
N ALA A 42 23.27 -12.07 35.63
CA ALA A 42 22.45 -13.24 35.30
C ALA A 42 21.66 -13.06 33.99
N PHE A 43 21.10 -11.87 33.72
CA PHE A 43 20.46 -11.60 32.44
C PHE A 43 21.45 -11.61 31.26
N GLN A 44 22.66 -11.10 31.45
CA GLN A 44 23.71 -11.14 30.44
C GLN A 44 24.17 -12.58 30.14
N GLU A 45 24.31 -13.42 31.16
CA GLU A 45 24.62 -14.86 31.00
C GLU A 45 23.51 -15.59 30.21
N ASN A 46 22.24 -15.38 30.57
CA ASN A 46 21.12 -15.96 29.83
C ASN A 46 21.10 -15.52 28.36
N ARG A 47 21.38 -14.24 28.09
CA ARG A 47 21.49 -13.72 26.73
C ARG A 47 22.65 -14.36 25.96
N GLN A 48 23.78 -14.63 26.61
CA GLN A 48 24.89 -15.36 26.00
C GLN A 48 24.51 -16.81 25.68
N MET A 49 23.78 -17.49 26.57
CA MET A 49 23.28 -18.85 26.29
C MET A 49 22.34 -18.87 25.07
N ILE A 50 21.41 -17.91 24.98
CA ILE A 50 20.50 -17.79 23.82
C ILE A 50 21.28 -17.43 22.55
N ALA A 51 22.25 -16.52 22.62
CA ALA A 51 23.09 -16.15 21.49
C ALA A 51 23.90 -17.35 20.94
N ASN A 52 24.30 -18.28 21.80
CA ASN A 52 24.99 -19.51 21.38
C ASN A 52 24.05 -20.52 20.69
N ILE A 53 22.74 -20.39 20.89
CA ILE A 53 21.72 -21.20 20.20
C ILE A 53 21.32 -20.54 18.88
N ALA A 54 21.34 -19.20 18.82
CA ALA A 54 21.05 -18.46 17.61
C ALA A 54 22.05 -18.83 16.50
N HIS A 55 21.53 -19.33 15.38
CA HIS A 55 22.36 -19.61 14.21
C HIS A 55 22.67 -18.31 13.47
N PRO A 56 23.89 -18.14 12.95
CA PRO A 56 24.19 -16.99 12.10
C PRO A 56 23.25 -17.00 10.90
N VAL A 57 22.66 -15.85 10.59
CA VAL A 57 21.81 -15.69 9.41
C VAL A 57 22.60 -16.18 8.19
N PRO A 58 22.14 -17.22 7.48
CA PRO A 58 22.86 -17.72 6.32
C PRO A 58 22.95 -16.61 5.27
N SER A 59 24.12 -16.49 4.64
CA SER A 59 24.38 -15.45 3.63
C SER A 59 23.40 -15.54 2.44
N THR A 60 22.88 -16.73 2.17
CA THR A 60 21.86 -16.98 1.14
C THR A 60 20.58 -16.19 1.37
N LEU A 61 20.18 -15.92 2.62
CA LEU A 61 19.01 -15.08 2.91
C LEU A 61 19.26 -13.63 2.55
N LYS A 62 20.48 -13.12 2.83
CA LYS A 62 20.84 -11.76 2.43
C LYS A 62 20.81 -11.63 0.91
N ASP A 63 21.38 -12.60 0.21
CA ASP A 63 21.42 -12.61 -1.25
C ASP A 63 20.00 -12.75 -1.84
N GLY A 64 19.15 -13.61 -1.26
CA GLY A 64 17.75 -13.77 -1.66
C GLY A 64 16.91 -12.52 -1.44
N VAL A 65 17.07 -11.85 -0.30
CA VAL A 65 16.38 -10.57 -0.03
C VAL A 65 16.83 -9.49 -1.01
N MET A 66 18.13 -9.38 -1.29
CA MET A 66 18.64 -8.41 -2.27
C MET A 66 18.16 -8.71 -3.68
N ALA A 67 18.09 -9.98 -4.07
CA ALA A 67 17.52 -10.40 -5.35
C ALA A 67 16.05 -9.99 -5.47
N LYS A 68 15.25 -10.22 -4.43
CA LYS A 68 13.83 -9.84 -4.42
C LYS A 68 13.65 -8.32 -4.51
N ILE A 69 14.45 -7.56 -3.75
CA ILE A 69 14.50 -6.09 -3.87
C ILE A 69 14.81 -5.70 -5.32
N HIS A 70 15.83 -6.27 -5.94
CA HIS A 70 16.15 -5.94 -7.33
C HIS A 70 14.99 -6.24 -8.27
N THR A 71 14.31 -7.40 -8.15
CA THR A 71 13.16 -7.72 -9.01
C THR A 71 12.00 -6.74 -8.86
N GLN A 72 11.63 -6.37 -7.63
CA GLN A 72 10.54 -5.43 -7.40
C GLN A 72 10.85 -4.06 -8.03
N PHE A 73 12.09 -3.58 -7.87
CA PHE A 73 12.48 -2.29 -8.41
C PHE A 73 12.49 -2.32 -9.95
N GLN A 74 12.89 -3.43 -10.57
CA GLN A 74 12.86 -3.58 -12.03
C GLN A 74 11.46 -3.34 -12.61
N ASP A 75 10.43 -3.87 -11.96
CA ASP A 75 9.03 -3.70 -12.40
C ASP A 75 8.57 -2.24 -12.24
N GLU A 76 9.01 -1.57 -11.17
CA GLU A 76 8.66 -0.18 -10.87
C GLU A 76 9.45 0.84 -11.73
N LEU A 77 10.59 0.47 -12.33
CA LEU A 77 11.43 1.37 -13.13
C LEU A 77 10.71 1.92 -14.37
N SER A 78 9.80 1.16 -15.00
CA SER A 78 9.02 1.67 -16.15
C SER A 78 8.07 2.78 -15.71
N ALA A 79 7.31 2.55 -14.63
CA ALA A 79 6.41 3.56 -14.06
C ALA A 79 7.18 4.78 -13.54
N TYR A 80 8.39 4.59 -13.01
CA TYR A 80 9.30 5.67 -12.64
C TYR A 80 9.67 6.54 -13.86
N LEU A 81 10.03 5.93 -14.99
CA LEU A 81 10.39 6.63 -16.22
C LEU A 81 9.23 7.39 -16.85
N ASP A 82 8.00 6.91 -16.68
CA ASP A 82 6.80 7.57 -17.18
C ASP A 82 6.16 8.52 -16.17
N ASN A 83 6.79 8.71 -15.01
CA ASN A 83 6.35 9.61 -13.95
C ASN A 83 4.96 9.24 -13.40
N GLU A 84 4.68 7.93 -13.32
CA GLU A 84 3.40 7.35 -12.89
C GLU A 84 3.42 6.88 -11.42
N LEU A 85 4.57 6.96 -10.75
CA LEU A 85 4.70 6.56 -9.35
C LEU A 85 4.19 7.62 -8.37
N ALA A 86 3.61 7.15 -7.26
CA ALA A 86 3.30 7.99 -6.11
C ALA A 86 4.59 8.59 -5.52
N PRO A 87 4.53 9.80 -4.91
CA PRO A 87 5.71 10.49 -4.40
C PRO A 87 6.55 9.65 -3.42
N ALA A 88 5.90 8.95 -2.49
CA ALA A 88 6.60 8.13 -1.50
C ALA A 88 7.37 6.95 -2.13
N THR A 89 6.75 6.26 -3.10
CA THR A 89 7.39 5.16 -3.85
C THR A 89 8.55 5.69 -4.68
N ARG A 90 8.38 6.85 -5.31
CA ARG A 90 9.43 7.51 -6.08
C ARG A 90 10.64 7.85 -5.21
N ASP A 91 10.45 8.43 -4.04
CA ASP A 91 11.54 8.79 -3.13
C ASP A 91 12.32 7.54 -2.69
N ARG A 92 11.62 6.41 -2.45
CA ARG A 92 12.24 5.11 -2.15
C ARG A 92 13.10 4.63 -3.32
N ILE A 93 12.61 4.73 -4.54
CA ILE A 93 13.36 4.38 -5.76
C ILE A 93 14.59 5.24 -5.92
N GLU A 94 14.47 6.55 -5.77
CA GLU A 94 15.59 7.48 -5.88
C GLU A 94 16.66 7.19 -4.81
N ALA A 95 16.27 6.89 -3.58
CA ALA A 95 17.20 6.50 -2.52
C ALA A 95 17.94 5.18 -2.84
N HIS A 96 17.24 4.17 -3.37
CA HIS A 96 17.87 2.91 -3.76
C HIS A 96 18.85 3.10 -4.92
N LEU A 97 18.45 3.85 -5.97
CA LEU A 97 19.29 4.16 -7.13
C LEU A 97 20.58 4.90 -6.74
N HIS A 98 20.55 5.68 -5.65
CA HIS A 98 21.75 6.31 -5.11
C HIS A 98 22.74 5.34 -4.43
N SER A 99 22.26 4.18 -4.00
CA SER A 99 23.04 3.19 -3.22
C SER A 99 23.35 1.89 -3.98
N CYS A 100 22.68 1.64 -5.12
CA CYS A 100 22.77 0.41 -5.88
C CYS A 100 23.18 0.69 -7.34
N ASP A 101 24.43 0.39 -7.67
CA ASP A 101 24.99 0.60 -9.01
C ASP A 101 24.27 -0.25 -10.08
N GLU A 102 23.90 -1.49 -9.76
CA GLU A 102 23.22 -2.40 -10.70
C GLU A 102 21.87 -1.83 -11.18
N CYS A 103 21.06 -1.29 -10.26
CA CYS A 103 19.78 -0.69 -10.59
C CYS A 103 19.93 0.65 -11.33
N SER A 104 20.97 1.43 -11.00
CA SER A 104 21.31 2.67 -11.71
C SER A 104 21.71 2.41 -13.17
N ASP A 105 22.53 1.39 -13.40
CA ASP A 105 22.93 0.97 -14.75
C ASP A 105 21.73 0.46 -15.56
N MET A 106 20.82 -0.30 -14.93
CA MET A 106 19.60 -0.74 -15.59
C MET A 106 18.70 0.43 -16.00
N LEU A 107 18.51 1.42 -15.12
CA LEU A 107 17.77 2.63 -15.44
C LEU A 107 18.41 3.39 -16.62
N ALA A 108 19.74 3.46 -16.67
CA ALA A 108 20.46 4.07 -17.80
C ALA A 108 20.20 3.32 -19.11
N ALA A 109 20.20 1.97 -19.08
CA ALA A 109 19.88 1.14 -20.24
C ALA A 109 18.43 1.35 -20.73
N PHE A 110 17.46 1.43 -19.82
CA PHE A 110 16.07 1.74 -20.19
C PHE A 110 15.92 3.13 -20.81
N ARG A 111 16.59 4.15 -20.27
CA ARG A 111 16.62 5.50 -20.87
C ARG A 111 17.19 5.46 -22.29
N GLN A 112 18.30 4.76 -22.48
CA GLN A 112 18.92 4.62 -23.81
C GLN A 112 17.98 3.91 -24.80
N ASN A 113 17.30 2.84 -24.36
CA ASN A 113 16.33 2.13 -25.19
C ASN A 113 15.14 3.03 -25.58
N ARG A 114 14.63 3.84 -24.65
CA ARG A 114 13.57 4.82 -24.95
C ARG A 114 14.00 5.83 -26.00
N GLU A 115 15.22 6.35 -25.89
CA GLU A 115 15.75 7.27 -26.91
C GLU A 115 15.89 6.59 -28.28
N ARG A 116 16.34 5.33 -28.32
CA ARG A 116 16.38 4.56 -29.58
C ARG A 116 14.98 4.36 -30.17
N ILE A 117 13.97 4.07 -29.36
CA ILE A 117 12.60 3.90 -29.84
C ILE A 117 12.05 5.22 -30.41
N LYS A 118 12.32 6.36 -29.78
CA LYS A 118 11.94 7.67 -30.32
C LYS A 118 12.51 7.91 -31.72
N THR A 119 13.72 7.43 -32.01
CA THR A 119 14.29 7.54 -33.37
C THR A 119 13.58 6.67 -34.41
N LEU A 120 12.78 5.69 -33.99
CA LEU A 120 11.94 4.85 -34.84
C LEU A 120 10.52 5.40 -35.01
N GLU A 121 10.17 6.53 -34.38
CA GLU A 121 8.90 7.19 -34.65
C GLU A 121 8.94 7.81 -36.05
N HIS A 122 8.22 7.18 -36.97
CA HIS A 122 8.01 7.70 -38.30
C HIS A 122 6.61 8.33 -38.36
N PRO A 123 6.44 9.51 -38.97
CA PRO A 123 5.12 10.09 -39.14
C PRO A 123 4.23 9.10 -39.90
N ALA A 124 3.01 8.93 -39.41
CA ALA A 124 2.02 8.11 -40.09
C ALA A 124 1.88 8.58 -41.55
N SER A 125 1.76 7.64 -42.49
CA SER A 125 1.60 8.01 -43.89
C SER A 125 0.33 8.86 -44.04
N ALA A 126 0.41 9.94 -44.82
CA ALA A 126 -0.71 10.85 -45.01
C ALA A 126 -1.98 10.13 -45.53
N SER A 127 -1.83 8.99 -46.22
CA SER A 127 -2.98 8.18 -46.64
C SER A 127 -3.69 7.50 -45.46
N LEU A 128 -2.94 6.99 -44.48
CA LEU A 128 -3.48 6.34 -43.30
C LEU A 128 -4.16 7.37 -42.40
N GLU A 129 -3.52 8.52 -42.17
CA GLU A 129 -4.10 9.62 -41.39
C GLU A 129 -5.42 10.10 -42.00
N ASN A 130 -5.44 10.34 -43.31
CA ASN A 130 -6.66 10.76 -44.00
C ASN A 130 -7.76 9.70 -43.95
N ALA A 131 -7.42 8.42 -44.10
CA ALA A 131 -8.38 7.32 -44.01
C ALA A 131 -8.98 7.19 -42.61
N VAL A 132 -8.15 7.28 -41.56
CA VAL A 132 -8.60 7.26 -40.17
C VAL A 132 -9.48 8.47 -39.87
N MET A 133 -9.05 9.68 -40.24
CA MET A 133 -9.83 10.89 -40.01
C MET A 133 -11.14 10.90 -40.79
N ALA A 134 -11.19 10.33 -42.00
CA ALA A 134 -12.43 10.13 -42.73
C ALA A 134 -13.39 9.18 -41.98
N LYS A 135 -12.87 8.08 -41.43
CA LYS A 135 -13.66 7.12 -40.67
C LYS A 135 -14.19 7.69 -39.36
N ILE A 136 -13.37 8.46 -38.63
CA ILE A 136 -13.80 9.19 -37.42
C ILE A 136 -14.93 10.16 -37.76
N ARG A 137 -14.77 10.99 -38.80
CA ARG A 137 -15.83 11.91 -39.25
C ARG A 137 -17.11 11.18 -39.61
N GLN A 138 -17.00 10.02 -40.26
CA GLN A 138 -18.15 9.19 -40.62
C GLN A 138 -18.85 8.63 -39.38
N GLN A 139 -18.11 8.13 -38.40
CA GLN A 139 -18.69 7.65 -37.14
C GLN A 139 -19.40 8.78 -36.39
N VAL A 140 -18.75 9.93 -36.21
CA VAL A 140 -19.36 11.11 -35.58
C VAL A 140 -20.64 11.54 -36.32
N ALA A 141 -20.63 11.51 -37.66
CA ALA A 141 -21.81 11.84 -38.45
C ALA A 141 -22.93 10.80 -38.34
N GLN A 142 -22.60 9.52 -38.16
CA GLN A 142 -23.54 8.42 -37.94
C GLN A 142 -24.17 8.51 -36.55
N THR A 143 -23.37 8.71 -35.50
CA THR A 143 -23.87 8.92 -34.12
C THR A 143 -24.82 10.12 -34.07
N ARG A 144 -24.47 11.22 -34.75
CA ARG A 144 -25.32 12.42 -34.85
C ARG A 144 -26.60 12.20 -35.67
N LYS A 145 -26.61 11.25 -36.61
CA LYS A 145 -27.80 10.88 -37.39
C LYS A 145 -28.72 9.94 -36.62
N GLU A 146 -28.17 9.07 -35.78
CA GLU A 146 -28.94 8.20 -34.87
C GLU A 146 -29.55 9.00 -33.71
N GLU A 147 -28.89 10.06 -33.24
CA GLU A 147 -29.47 11.05 -32.30
C GLU A 147 -30.39 12.09 -32.96
N ALA A 148 -30.59 12.04 -34.29
CA ALA A 148 -31.62 12.87 -34.91
C ALA A 148 -32.97 12.42 -34.31
N PRO A 149 -33.78 13.32 -33.72
CA PRO A 149 -34.94 12.93 -32.94
C PRO A 149 -35.99 12.30 -33.85
N THR A 150 -35.97 10.98 -33.95
CA THR A 150 -37.14 10.19 -34.29
C THR A 150 -38.10 10.39 -33.13
N ARG A 151 -38.99 11.38 -33.24
CA ARG A 151 -40.09 11.57 -32.30
C ARG A 151 -40.82 10.23 -32.12
N PRO A 152 -40.72 9.55 -30.97
CA PRO A 152 -41.71 8.56 -30.63
C PRO A 152 -42.90 9.38 -30.10
N GLY A 153 -44.04 9.30 -30.79
CA GLY A 153 -45.27 9.99 -30.41
C GLY A 153 -45.87 9.47 -29.11
N TRP A 154 -45.19 9.68 -27.97
CA TRP A 154 -45.67 9.25 -26.65
C TRP A 154 -45.15 10.09 -25.47
N ILE A 155 -44.96 11.40 -25.66
CA ILE A 155 -44.93 12.33 -24.53
C ILE A 155 -46.24 13.14 -24.58
N PRO A 156 -47.19 12.93 -23.65
CA PRO A 156 -48.34 13.80 -23.55
C PRO A 156 -47.86 15.19 -23.09
N ASP A 157 -47.98 16.15 -24.01
CA ASP A 157 -48.21 17.59 -23.83
C ASP A 157 -47.98 18.20 -22.42
N ILE A 158 -46.75 18.16 -21.91
CA ILE A 158 -46.35 18.95 -20.72
C ILE A 158 -46.22 20.45 -21.09
N GLY A 159 -46.10 20.76 -22.39
CA GLY A 159 -45.91 22.11 -22.92
C GLY A 159 -47.12 23.03 -22.78
N ARG A 160 -48.31 22.50 -22.47
CA ARG A 160 -49.52 23.31 -22.25
C ARG A 160 -49.71 23.76 -20.79
N TRP A 161 -48.90 23.27 -19.85
CA TRP A 161 -49.09 23.55 -18.41
C TRP A 161 -48.10 24.54 -17.78
N MET A 162 -47.06 24.99 -18.50
CA MET A 162 -46.09 25.94 -17.92
C MET A 162 -45.71 27.13 -18.82
N PRO A 163 -46.63 28.05 -19.17
CA PRO A 163 -46.23 29.35 -19.71
C PRO A 163 -45.74 30.34 -18.62
N ASP A 164 -45.88 30.03 -17.33
CA ASP A 164 -45.64 31.00 -16.24
C ASP A 164 -44.42 30.73 -15.33
N LEU A 165 -43.71 29.61 -15.48
CA LEU A 165 -42.53 29.33 -14.64
C LEU A 165 -41.34 30.27 -14.94
N GLY A 166 -41.22 30.76 -16.17
CA GLY A 166 -40.23 31.77 -16.54
C GLY A 166 -40.49 33.16 -15.93
N ARG A 167 -41.73 33.47 -15.53
CA ARG A 167 -42.07 34.74 -14.85
C ARG A 167 -41.97 34.64 -13.33
N TRP A 168 -41.99 33.44 -12.77
CA TRP A 168 -41.90 33.21 -11.32
C TRP A 168 -40.47 33.28 -10.79
N PHE A 169 -39.48 32.88 -11.59
CA PHE A 169 -38.06 32.90 -11.22
C PHE A 169 -37.40 34.28 -11.16
N LEU A 170 -38.06 35.33 -11.68
CA LEU A 170 -37.49 36.69 -11.78
C LEU A 170 -38.14 37.72 -10.84
N ARG A 171 -38.91 37.28 -9.83
CA ARG A 171 -39.43 38.18 -8.78
C ARG A 171 -38.56 38.10 -7.53
N PRO A 172 -38.08 39.24 -6.98
CA PRO A 172 -37.03 39.27 -5.95
C PRO A 172 -37.45 38.78 -4.55
N VAL A 173 -38.70 38.32 -4.36
CA VAL A 173 -39.22 37.95 -3.04
C VAL A 173 -39.23 36.44 -2.79
N THR A 174 -39.10 35.59 -3.82
CA THR A 174 -39.13 34.11 -3.67
C THR A 174 -37.75 33.45 -3.74
N ALA A 175 -36.69 34.18 -4.10
CA ALA A 175 -35.32 33.65 -4.21
C ALA A 175 -34.68 33.30 -2.86
N GLY A 176 -35.15 33.88 -1.74
CA GLY A 176 -34.59 33.59 -0.41
C GLY A 176 -35.00 32.23 0.16
N ALA A 177 -36.27 31.84 -0.04
CA ALA A 177 -36.82 30.64 0.59
C ALA A 177 -36.37 29.34 -0.09
N THR A 178 -36.24 29.33 -1.42
CA THR A 178 -35.76 28.17 -2.17
C THR A 178 -34.27 27.94 -1.98
N GLY A 179 -33.47 29.01 -1.92
CA GLY A 179 -32.04 28.93 -1.63
C GLY A 179 -31.73 28.39 -0.24
N LEU A 180 -32.49 28.80 0.78
CA LEU A 180 -32.35 28.24 2.13
C LEU A 180 -32.75 26.76 2.17
N LEU A 181 -33.81 26.36 1.46
CA LEU A 181 -34.28 24.98 1.47
C LEU A 181 -33.34 24.03 0.73
N THR A 182 -32.73 24.46 -0.38
CA THR A 182 -31.68 23.67 -1.06
C THR A 182 -30.42 23.58 -0.22
N LEU A 183 -30.01 24.66 0.44
CA LEU A 183 -28.83 24.68 1.30
C LEU A 183 -29.04 23.81 2.56
N VAL A 184 -30.24 23.80 3.14
CA VAL A 184 -30.61 22.89 4.24
C VAL A 184 -30.67 21.44 3.77
N LEU A 185 -31.13 21.16 2.54
CA LEU A 185 -31.10 19.80 1.98
C LEU A 185 -29.66 19.31 1.72
N ILE A 186 -28.77 20.18 1.24
CA ILE A 186 -27.35 19.85 1.03
C ILE A 186 -26.64 19.65 2.37
N LEU A 187 -26.85 20.53 3.35
CA LEU A 187 -26.30 20.37 4.70
C LEU A 187 -26.90 19.14 5.40
N GLY A 188 -28.19 18.88 5.20
CA GLY A 188 -28.86 17.68 5.67
C GLY A 188 -28.23 16.44 5.05
N ALA A 189 -28.00 16.42 3.74
CA ALA A 189 -27.30 15.33 3.08
C ALA A 189 -25.87 15.17 3.62
N LEU A 190 -25.10 16.24 3.80
CA LEU A 190 -23.74 16.13 4.35
C LEU A 190 -23.71 15.70 5.83
N TYR A 191 -24.76 15.99 6.61
CA TYR A 191 -24.86 15.61 8.01
C TYR A 191 -25.46 14.20 8.21
N PHE A 192 -26.36 13.76 7.31
CA PHE A 192 -27.04 12.47 7.35
C PHE A 192 -26.44 11.41 6.42
N TYR A 193 -25.50 11.73 5.53
CA TYR A 193 -24.64 10.74 4.88
C TYR A 193 -23.42 10.48 5.76
N PRO A 194 -23.41 9.39 6.56
CA PRO A 194 -22.21 8.99 7.26
C PRO A 194 -21.22 8.49 6.20
N THR A 195 -20.06 9.14 6.10
CA THR A 195 -18.90 8.66 5.32
C THR A 195 -18.21 7.47 5.98
N GLY A 196 -18.96 6.53 6.54
CA GLY A 196 -18.39 5.44 7.33
C GLY A 196 -19.41 4.38 7.65
N SER A 197 -19.52 3.37 6.77
CA SER A 197 -19.90 2.01 7.15
C SER A 197 -19.78 1.02 5.97
N GLN A 198 -19.68 1.47 4.72
CA GLN A 198 -19.54 0.55 3.58
C GLN A 198 -18.14 -0.07 3.40
N TYR A 199 -17.13 0.40 4.13
CA TYR A 199 -15.78 -0.19 4.07
C TYR A 199 -15.62 -1.41 5.00
N GLU A 200 -16.29 -1.43 6.15
CA GLU A 200 -16.18 -2.56 7.10
C GLU A 200 -16.86 -3.84 6.56
N GLU A 201 -18.02 -3.71 5.90
CA GLU A 201 -18.75 -4.87 5.37
C GLU A 201 -18.00 -5.54 4.20
N THR A 202 -17.25 -4.76 3.41
CA THR A 202 -16.37 -5.31 2.35
C THR A 202 -15.11 -5.97 2.92
N LEU A 203 -14.60 -5.48 4.05
CA LEU A 203 -13.44 -6.08 4.73
C LEU A 203 -13.81 -7.41 5.40
N ASP A 204 -14.97 -7.50 6.05
CA ASP A 204 -15.46 -8.77 6.61
C ASP A 204 -15.79 -9.80 5.52
N LEU A 205 -16.31 -9.37 4.37
CA LEU A 205 -16.55 -10.27 3.23
C LEU A 205 -15.23 -10.74 2.59
N TYR A 206 -14.23 -9.85 2.52
CA TYR A 206 -12.88 -10.18 2.06
C TYR A 206 -12.22 -11.17 3.02
N PHE A 207 -12.14 -10.87 4.32
CA PHE A 207 -11.57 -11.79 5.31
C PHE A 207 -12.35 -13.11 5.45
N GLY A 208 -13.67 -13.10 5.27
CA GLY A 208 -14.50 -14.30 5.25
C GLY A 208 -14.14 -15.26 4.12
N LEU A 209 -13.86 -14.75 2.92
CA LEU A 209 -13.46 -15.57 1.77
C LEU A 209 -12.02 -16.11 1.90
N TYR A 210 -11.10 -15.39 2.52
CA TYR A 210 -9.71 -15.84 2.69
C TYR A 210 -9.50 -16.79 3.87
N THR A 211 -10.37 -16.77 4.88
CA THR A 211 -10.25 -17.67 6.05
C THR A 211 -10.80 -19.07 5.81
N GLU A 212 -11.72 -19.25 4.87
CA GLU A 212 -12.24 -20.59 4.49
C GLU A 212 -11.23 -21.39 3.64
N GLN A 213 -10.20 -20.73 3.09
CA GLN A 213 -9.16 -21.36 2.27
C GLN A 213 -7.92 -21.81 3.07
N LEU A 214 -7.94 -21.63 4.40
CA LEU A 214 -6.85 -22.00 5.32
C LEU A 214 -7.18 -23.21 6.22
N GLU A 215 -8.20 -24.02 5.86
CA GLU A 215 -8.52 -25.26 6.60
C GLU A 215 -7.42 -26.33 6.51
N ASP A 216 -6.48 -26.22 5.56
CA ASP A 216 -5.31 -27.09 5.45
C ASP A 216 -4.05 -26.51 6.14
N ASN A 217 -4.22 -25.84 7.28
CA ASN A 217 -3.10 -25.36 8.08
C ASN A 217 -2.49 -26.50 8.93
N PRO A 218 -1.24 -26.96 8.66
CA PRO A 218 -0.59 -28.02 9.42
C PRO A 218 -0.25 -27.65 10.88
N LEU A 219 -0.43 -26.39 11.29
CA LEU A 219 -0.05 -25.92 12.63
C LEU A 219 -1.04 -26.30 13.75
N LYS A 220 -2.24 -26.82 13.45
CA LYS A 220 -3.16 -27.33 14.48
C LYS A 220 -2.86 -28.77 14.95
N SER A 221 -1.93 -29.49 14.30
CA SER A 221 -1.64 -30.90 14.61
C SER A 221 -0.54 -31.15 15.66
N ASN A 222 0.21 -30.13 16.10
CA ASN A 222 1.39 -30.35 16.96
C ASN A 222 1.13 -30.21 18.46
N VAL A 223 -0.13 -30.12 18.89
CA VAL A 223 -0.49 -30.34 20.29
C VAL A 223 -0.57 -31.86 20.50
N VAL A 224 0.54 -32.43 20.98
CA VAL A 224 0.73 -33.84 21.39
C VAL A 224 1.12 -34.81 20.25
N LYS A 225 2.39 -34.78 19.85
CA LYS A 225 3.10 -36.04 19.59
C LYS A 225 4.59 -35.92 19.90
N SER A 226 5.05 -36.86 20.72
CA SER A 226 6.40 -36.98 21.25
C SER A 226 7.47 -36.85 20.16
N ILE A 227 8.51 -36.09 20.49
CA ILE A 227 9.72 -35.90 19.70
C ILE A 227 10.34 -37.27 19.41
N ASP A 228 10.37 -37.65 18.14
CA ASP A 228 11.32 -38.64 17.63
C ASP A 228 12.25 -37.94 16.65
N SER A 229 13.54 -38.20 16.79
CA SER A 229 14.61 -37.41 16.22
C SER A 229 14.93 -37.90 14.82
N THR A 230 14.35 -37.27 13.80
CA THR A 230 14.83 -37.40 12.42
C THR A 230 15.21 -36.02 11.87
N PRO A 231 16.36 -35.89 11.18
CA PRO A 231 16.78 -34.62 10.64
C PRO A 231 15.88 -34.28 9.44
N ILE A 232 15.13 -33.19 9.56
CA ILE A 232 14.37 -32.60 8.47
C ILE A 232 15.39 -32.03 7.48
N VAL A 233 15.42 -32.59 6.27
CA VAL A 233 16.17 -32.07 5.13
C VAL A 233 15.36 -30.89 4.60
N TYR A 234 15.81 -29.67 4.85
CA TYR A 234 15.23 -28.47 4.25
C TYR A 234 15.58 -28.45 2.76
N THR A 235 14.56 -28.43 1.90
CA THR A 235 14.70 -28.21 0.46
C THR A 235 14.57 -26.73 0.15
N VAL A 236 15.39 -26.24 -0.78
CA VAL A 236 15.57 -24.83 -1.18
C VAL A 236 14.26 -24.14 -1.61
N ASP A 237 13.21 -24.89 -1.93
CA ASP A 237 11.91 -24.34 -2.37
C ASP A 237 11.07 -23.74 -1.22
N ASP A 238 11.32 -24.10 0.04
CA ASP A 238 10.52 -23.59 1.18
C ASP A 238 10.89 -22.14 1.57
N ASP A 239 12.10 -21.68 1.22
CA ASP A 239 12.59 -20.35 1.58
C ASP A 239 11.95 -19.25 0.71
N GLU A 240 11.63 -19.54 -0.56
CA GLU A 240 10.96 -18.59 -1.45
C GLU A 240 9.50 -18.36 -1.04
N LEU A 241 8.80 -19.43 -0.61
CA LEU A 241 7.41 -19.35 -0.14
C LEU A 241 7.28 -18.49 1.13
N PHE A 242 8.27 -18.55 2.02
CA PHE A 242 8.27 -17.78 3.26
C PHE A 242 8.55 -16.29 3.03
N LEU A 243 9.43 -15.95 2.07
CA LEU A 243 9.74 -14.56 1.71
C LEU A 243 8.58 -13.87 1.01
N ASP A 244 7.84 -14.57 0.15
CA ASP A 244 6.64 -14.04 -0.50
C ASP A 244 5.56 -13.68 0.55
N LEU A 245 5.34 -14.56 1.52
CA LEU A 245 4.32 -14.37 2.55
C LEU A 245 4.63 -13.20 3.52
N TYR A 246 5.90 -12.88 3.74
CA TYR A 246 6.32 -11.79 4.65
C TYR A 246 6.41 -10.44 3.97
N LEU A 247 6.75 -10.39 2.67
CA LEU A 247 6.90 -9.13 1.94
C LEU A 247 5.60 -8.64 1.31
N GLU A 248 4.61 -9.51 1.10
CA GLU A 248 3.26 -9.13 0.65
C GLU A 248 2.50 -8.30 1.70
N ASN A 249 2.89 -8.41 2.99
CA ASN A 249 2.26 -7.68 4.10
C ASN A 249 2.91 -6.32 4.44
N VAL A 250 3.93 -5.88 3.69
CA VAL A 250 4.60 -4.57 3.89
C VAL A 250 4.14 -3.54 2.83
N GLY A 251 3.12 -3.88 2.03
CA GLY A 251 2.67 -3.12 0.87
C GLY A 251 1.39 -2.29 1.02
N ASP A 252 0.70 -2.31 2.17
CA ASP A 252 -0.51 -1.51 2.41
C ASP A 252 -0.27 -0.30 3.34
#